data_AF-A0A409X4P1-F1
#
_entry.id   AF-A0A409X4P1-F1
#
_cell.length_a   1.000
_cell.length_b   1.000
_cell.length_c   1.000
_cell.angle_alpha   90.00
_cell.angle_beta   90.00
_cell.angle_gamma   90.00
#
_symmetry.space_group_name_H-M   'P 1'
#
loop_
_entity.id
_entity.type
_entity.pdbx_description
1 polymer ?
#
loop_
_entity_poly.entity_id
_entity_poly.type
_entity_poly.pdbx_seq_one_letter_code
_entity_poly.pdbx_strand_id
1 'polypeptide(L)'
;MATRGLTFPPSPHAVYTLWSATPIAQPEDGKTVLPGFGRPMNYTPQEGDRDYIRKRFPSALSQVDMDCWRTVMPMTTLRELSMLHLMNSITDEPEWYTKINNPEMVQKWRDEALASGQDITQSMLD
;
A
#
# COMPACT_ATOMS: atom_id res chain seq x y z
N MET A 1 -16.50 62.76 -8.64
CA MET A 1 -16.01 61.80 -7.64
C MET A 1 -15.69 60.50 -8.35
N ALA A 2 -14.40 60.18 -8.51
CA ALA A 2 -13.94 59.03 -9.29
C ALA A 2 -13.39 57.95 -8.35
N THR A 3 -14.09 56.81 -8.26
CA THR A 3 -13.61 55.61 -7.55
C THR A 3 -12.92 54.69 -8.55
N ARG A 4 -11.58 54.71 -8.56
CA ARG A 4 -10.75 53.74 -9.26
C ARG A 4 -10.88 52.38 -8.58
N GLY A 5 -11.47 51.40 -9.27
CA GLY A 5 -11.43 50.00 -8.86
C GLY A 5 -10.01 49.44 -9.06
N LEU A 6 -9.40 48.96 -7.98
CA LEU A 6 -8.12 48.24 -8.02
C LEU A 6 -8.37 46.84 -8.60
N THR A 7 -7.94 46.62 -9.84
CA THR A 7 -7.86 45.27 -10.42
C THR A 7 -6.64 44.56 -9.86
N PHE A 8 -6.85 43.56 -9.00
CA PHE A 8 -5.78 42.66 -8.56
C PHE A 8 -5.37 41.73 -9.70
N PRO A 9 -4.06 41.50 -9.95
CA PRO A 9 -3.62 40.50 -10.90
C PRO A 9 -4.02 39.09 -10.41
N PRO A 10 -4.32 38.15 -11.33
CA PRO A 10 -4.68 36.79 -10.93
C PRO A 10 -3.53 36.11 -10.19
N SER A 11 -3.89 35.39 -9.13
CA SER A 11 -2.98 34.57 -8.32
C SER A 11 -2.15 33.63 -9.21
N PRO A 12 -0.84 33.47 -8.96
CA PRO A 12 0.06 32.62 -9.77
C PRO A 12 -0.32 31.14 -9.77
N HIS A 13 -1.29 30.71 -8.95
CA HIS A 13 -1.83 29.35 -8.98
C HIS A 13 -2.88 29.12 -10.10
N ALA A 14 -3.34 30.17 -10.79
CA ALA A 14 -4.36 30.04 -11.85
C ALA A 14 -3.79 29.65 -13.23
N VAL A 15 -2.45 29.55 -13.38
CA VAL A 15 -1.79 29.32 -14.68
C VAL A 15 -1.68 27.83 -15.05
N TYR A 16 -1.94 26.91 -14.12
CA TYR A 16 -1.76 25.47 -14.34
C TYR A 16 -2.99 24.72 -14.88
N THR A 17 -4.11 25.38 -15.16
CA THR A 17 -5.34 24.72 -15.66
C THR A 17 -5.52 24.81 -17.19
N LEU A 18 -4.44 25.00 -17.95
CA LEU A 18 -4.47 25.13 -19.42
C LEU A 18 -3.78 23.98 -20.15
N TRP A 19 -3.77 22.79 -19.55
CA TRP A 19 -3.53 21.55 -20.27
C TRP A 19 -4.88 20.85 -20.32
N SER A 20 -5.52 20.90 -21.49
CA SER A 20 -6.64 20.01 -21.80
C SER A 20 -6.20 18.60 -21.42
N ALA A 21 -6.88 17.99 -20.45
CA ALA A 21 -6.64 16.61 -20.06
C ALA A 21 -6.64 15.77 -21.35
N THR A 22 -5.49 15.23 -21.72
CA THR A 22 -5.38 14.31 -22.84
C THR A 22 -6.46 13.25 -22.62
N PRO A 23 -7.37 12.99 -23.57
CA PRO A 23 -8.38 11.98 -23.39
C PRO A 23 -7.65 10.69 -23.05
N ILE A 24 -7.86 10.21 -21.83
CA ILE A 24 -7.27 8.99 -21.34
C ILE A 24 -7.71 7.91 -22.32
N ALA A 25 -6.76 7.37 -23.09
CA ALA A 25 -7.06 6.34 -24.07
C ALA A 25 -7.75 5.17 -23.36
N GLN A 26 -9.03 5.01 -23.62
CA GLN A 26 -9.78 3.84 -23.20
C GLN A 26 -9.28 2.66 -24.05
N PRO A 27 -9.10 1.46 -23.48
CA PRO A 27 -8.59 0.33 -24.24
C PRO A 27 -9.59 0.00 -25.35
N GLU A 28 -9.20 0.31 -26.58
CA GLU A 28 -9.83 -0.16 -27.81
C GLU A 28 -9.73 -1.70 -27.88
N ASP A 29 -10.80 -2.36 -28.30
CA ASP A 29 -10.94 -3.82 -28.23
C ASP A 29 -9.77 -4.52 -28.96
N GLY A 30 -8.82 -5.07 -28.20
CA GLY A 30 -7.65 -5.78 -28.71
C GLY A 30 -6.28 -5.14 -28.39
N LYS A 31 -6.24 -3.93 -27.82
CA LYS A 31 -4.97 -3.27 -27.43
C LYS A 31 -4.80 -3.23 -25.92
N THR A 32 -3.76 -3.88 -25.41
CA THR A 32 -3.40 -3.82 -23.99
C THR A 32 -2.84 -2.42 -23.68
N VAL A 33 -3.55 -1.67 -22.83
CA VAL A 33 -3.13 -0.34 -22.38
C VAL A 33 -2.90 -0.37 -20.87
N LEU A 34 -1.68 -0.05 -20.42
CA LEU A 34 -1.27 -0.10 -19.02
C LEU A 34 -0.65 1.24 -18.62
N PRO A 35 -0.63 1.61 -17.33
CA PRO A 35 0.20 2.71 -16.84
C PRO A 35 1.65 2.52 -17.31
N GLY A 36 2.21 3.48 -18.05
CA GLY A 36 3.54 3.39 -18.65
C GLY A 36 3.58 2.74 -20.04
N PHE A 37 2.48 2.17 -20.51
CA PHE A 37 2.33 1.61 -21.87
C PHE A 37 0.97 2.03 -22.47
N GLY A 38 0.95 3.19 -23.11
CA GLY A 38 -0.27 3.78 -23.69
C GLY A 38 -1.15 4.57 -22.71
N ARG A 39 -0.91 4.47 -21.40
CA ARG A 39 -1.44 5.40 -20.38
C ARG A 39 -0.29 6.11 -19.66
N PRO A 40 -0.53 7.30 -19.09
CA PRO A 40 0.46 7.97 -18.25
C PRO A 40 0.80 7.10 -17.03
N MET A 41 2.03 7.20 -16.55
CA MET A 41 2.55 6.37 -15.44
C MET A 41 1.74 6.53 -14.15
N ASN A 42 1.21 7.74 -13.92
CA ASN A 42 0.37 8.06 -12.75
C ASN A 42 -1.12 7.76 -12.97
N TYR A 43 -1.48 6.98 -14.00
CA TYR A 43 -2.88 6.63 -14.25
C TYR A 43 -3.50 5.86 -13.08
N THR A 44 -4.66 6.32 -12.67
CA THR A 44 -5.47 5.74 -11.60
C THR A 44 -6.87 5.50 -12.14
N PRO A 45 -7.33 4.24 -12.22
CA PRO A 45 -8.69 3.94 -12.66
C PRO A 45 -9.72 4.62 -11.75
N GLN A 46 -10.71 5.28 -12.36
CA GLN A 46 -11.85 5.90 -11.65
C GLN A 46 -13.12 5.08 -11.83
N GLU A 47 -14.12 5.32 -10.99
CA GLU A 47 -15.42 4.63 -11.08
C GLU A 47 -16.05 4.89 -12.46
N GLY A 48 -16.22 3.83 -13.25
CA GLY A 48 -16.69 3.89 -14.64
C GLY A 48 -15.64 3.45 -15.68
N ASP A 49 -14.36 3.39 -15.33
CA ASP A 49 -13.32 2.82 -16.20
C ASP A 49 -13.43 1.28 -16.23
N ARG A 50 -13.14 0.66 -17.38
CA ARG A 50 -13.07 -0.81 -17.51
C ARG A 50 -12.08 -1.44 -16.52
N ASP A 51 -11.01 -0.73 -16.20
CA ASP A 51 -9.92 -1.19 -15.31
C ASP A 51 -10.22 -0.93 -13.82
N TYR A 52 -11.39 -0.37 -13.50
CA TYR A 52 -11.78 -0.08 -12.13
C TYR A 52 -12.35 -1.32 -11.43
N ILE A 53 -11.56 -1.90 -10.52
CA ILE A 53 -11.99 -3.05 -9.71
C ILE A 53 -12.61 -2.59 -8.38
N ARG A 54 -12.02 -1.57 -7.72
CA ARG A 54 -12.42 -0.97 -6.42
C ARG A 54 -11.33 0.02 -5.96
N LYS A 55 -11.47 0.54 -4.73
CA LYS A 55 -10.39 1.25 -4.03
C LYS A 55 -9.12 0.39 -4.01
N ARG A 56 -8.05 0.92 -4.60
CA ARG A 56 -6.74 0.28 -4.65
C ARG A 56 -6.08 0.26 -3.27
N PHE A 57 -5.16 -0.67 -3.07
CA PHE A 57 -4.24 -0.60 -1.93
C PHE A 57 -3.40 0.68 -2.01
N PRO A 58 -3.19 1.39 -0.88
CA PRO A 58 -2.30 2.54 -0.86
C PRO A 58 -0.91 2.17 -1.38
N SER A 59 -0.36 3.01 -2.25
CA SER A 59 0.94 2.75 -2.88
C SER A 59 1.83 3.99 -2.80
N ALA A 60 3.10 3.78 -2.49
CA ALA A 60 4.13 4.83 -2.55
C ALA A 60 4.34 5.38 -3.97
N LEU A 61 3.82 4.72 -5.00
CA LEU A 61 3.87 5.20 -6.39
C LEU A 61 2.78 6.23 -6.70
N SER A 62 1.79 6.38 -5.82
CA SER A 62 0.69 7.32 -5.97
C SER A 62 0.95 8.55 -5.12
N GLN A 63 1.18 9.70 -5.76
CA GLN A 63 1.41 10.97 -5.06
C GLN A 63 0.27 11.30 -4.09
N VAL A 64 -0.98 11.01 -4.47
CA VAL A 64 -2.15 11.22 -3.63
C VAL A 64 -2.09 10.39 -2.34
N ASP A 65 -1.61 9.14 -2.42
CA ASP A 65 -1.50 8.27 -1.25
C ASP A 65 -0.29 8.64 -0.37
N MET A 66 0.79 9.17 -0.97
CA MET A 66 1.90 9.76 -0.23
C MET A 66 1.47 11.02 0.55
N ASP A 67 0.82 11.96 -0.12
CA ASP A 67 0.42 13.24 0.47
C ASP A 67 -0.65 13.05 1.57
N CYS A 68 -1.49 12.03 1.44
CA CYS A 68 -2.49 11.68 2.46
C CYS A 68 -1.97 10.78 3.59
N TRP A 69 -0.65 10.58 3.70
CA TRP A 69 -0.03 9.69 4.71
C TRP A 69 -0.54 8.24 4.68
N ARG A 70 -1.16 7.81 3.58
CA ARG A 70 -1.75 6.46 3.45
C ARG A 70 -0.71 5.37 3.18
N THR A 71 0.50 5.78 2.84
CA THR A 71 1.65 4.91 2.55
C THR A 71 2.54 4.72 3.77
N VAL A 72 2.31 5.48 4.84
CA VAL A 72 3.02 5.34 6.10
C VAL A 72 2.44 4.13 6.83
N MET A 73 3.28 3.13 7.06
CA MET A 73 2.88 1.98 7.87
C MET A 73 2.59 2.46 9.30
N PRO A 74 1.57 1.88 9.97
CA PRO A 74 1.34 2.15 11.38
C PRO A 74 2.61 1.80 12.18
N MET A 75 2.83 2.51 13.29
CA MET A 75 3.93 2.22 14.20
C MET A 75 3.81 0.77 14.70
N THR A 76 4.64 -0.11 14.14
CA THR A 76 4.66 -1.53 14.49
C THR A 76 5.39 -1.69 15.82
N THR A 77 4.78 -2.38 16.76
CA THR A 77 5.37 -2.57 18.09
C THR A 77 6.50 -3.61 18.03
N LEU A 78 7.44 -3.57 18.98
CA LEU A 78 8.48 -4.59 19.08
C LEU A 78 7.88 -6.00 19.24
N ARG A 79 6.76 -6.11 19.95
CA ARG A 79 6.03 -7.37 20.13
C ARG A 79 5.55 -7.94 18.79
N GLU A 80 4.99 -7.11 17.92
CA GLU A 80 4.53 -7.51 16.58
C GLU A 80 5.71 -7.95 15.70
N LEU A 81 6.82 -7.22 15.74
CA LEU A 81 8.04 -7.59 14.99
C LEU A 81 8.61 -8.93 15.47
N SER A 82 8.68 -9.16 16.78
CA SER A 82 9.12 -10.45 17.34
C SER A 82 8.22 -11.60 16.90
N MET A 83 6.90 -11.41 16.87
CA MET A 83 5.97 -12.43 16.37
C MET A 83 6.14 -12.69 14.88
N LEU A 84 6.43 -11.66 14.09
CA LEU A 84 6.66 -11.80 12.65
C LEU A 84 7.94 -12.60 12.37
N HIS A 85 9.00 -12.38 13.16
CA HIS A 85 10.21 -13.20 13.12
C HIS A 85 9.95 -14.65 13.54
N LEU A 86 9.15 -14.88 14.58
CA LEU A 86 8.73 -16.22 14.97
C LEU A 86 7.97 -16.92 13.83
N MET A 87 7.01 -16.23 13.20
CA MET A 87 6.28 -16.79 12.06
C MET A 87 7.21 -17.19 10.92
N ASN A 88 8.19 -16.35 10.57
CA ASN A 88 9.18 -16.69 9.55
C ASN A 88 9.96 -17.96 9.92
N SER A 89 10.42 -18.09 11.16
CA SER A 89 11.14 -19.30 11.60
C SER A 89 10.33 -20.59 11.46
N ILE A 90 9.00 -20.51 11.64
CA ILE A 90 8.10 -21.66 11.46
C ILE A 90 7.87 -21.94 9.97
N THR A 91 7.63 -20.90 9.16
CA THR A 91 7.32 -21.07 7.73
C THR A 91 8.53 -21.41 6.87
N ASP A 92 9.74 -21.12 7.34
CA ASP A 92 10.99 -21.50 6.68
C ASP A 92 11.31 -22.99 6.83
N GLU A 93 10.64 -23.70 7.75
CA GLU A 93 10.79 -25.16 7.87
C GLU A 93 10.14 -25.91 6.70
N PRO A 94 10.77 -27.00 6.21
CA PRO A 94 10.16 -27.85 5.19
C PRO A 94 8.89 -28.52 5.75
N GLU A 95 7.85 -28.57 4.93
CA GLU A 95 6.54 -29.17 5.25
C GLU A 95 5.87 -28.58 6.52
N TRP A 96 6.15 -27.32 6.83
CA TRP A 96 5.55 -26.62 7.98
C TRP A 96 4.01 -26.73 7.99
N TYR A 97 3.38 -26.67 6.81
CA TYR A 97 1.92 -26.76 6.62
C TYR A 97 1.32 -28.10 7.04
N THR A 98 2.11 -29.17 7.07
CA THR A 98 1.70 -30.49 7.56
C THR A 98 2.04 -30.65 9.03
N LYS A 99 3.24 -30.21 9.43
CA LYS A 99 3.75 -30.31 10.81
C LYS A 99 2.97 -29.49 11.83
N ILE A 100 2.34 -28.39 11.40
CA ILE A 100 1.52 -27.55 12.28
C ILE A 100 0.34 -28.30 12.93
N ASN A 101 -0.12 -29.40 12.31
CA ASN A 101 -1.19 -30.24 12.86
C ASN A 101 -0.67 -31.26 13.88
N ASN A 102 0.65 -31.45 13.99
CA ASN A 102 1.24 -32.35 14.97
C ASN A 102 1.51 -31.59 16.28
N PRO A 103 0.83 -31.93 17.39
CA PRO A 103 1.01 -31.23 18.66
C PRO A 103 2.43 -31.33 19.21
N GLU A 104 3.18 -32.40 18.91
CA GLU A 104 4.58 -32.56 19.35
C GLU A 104 5.51 -31.56 18.67
N MET A 105 5.29 -31.31 17.37
CA MET A 105 6.05 -30.32 16.61
C MET A 105 5.75 -28.90 17.08
N VAL A 106 4.47 -28.60 17.35
CA VAL A 106 4.06 -27.29 17.87
C VAL A 106 4.65 -27.03 19.25
N GLN A 107 4.71 -28.03 20.14
CA GLN A 107 5.38 -27.88 21.43
C GLN A 107 6.87 -27.60 21.28
N LYS A 108 7.56 -28.31 20.38
CA LYS A 108 8.98 -28.06 20.09
C LYS A 108 9.23 -26.62 19.64
N TRP A 109 8.41 -26.09 18.73
CA TRP A 109 8.53 -24.70 18.28
C TRP A 109 8.19 -23.68 19.37
N ARG A 110 7.27 -23.99 20.28
CA ARG A 110 6.99 -23.16 21.46
C ARG A 110 8.19 -23.10 22.40
N ASP A 111 8.81 -24.23 22.67
CA ASP A 111 10.01 -24.31 23.51
C ASP A 111 11.19 -23.56 22.87
N GLU A 112 11.36 -23.71 21.55
CA GLU A 112 12.37 -22.96 20.79
C GLU A 112 12.11 -21.46 20.79
N ALA A 113 10.85 -21.03 20.67
CA ALA A 113 10.46 -19.63 20.73
C ALA A 113 10.79 -18.99 22.08
N LEU A 114 10.49 -19.67 23.19
CA LEU A 114 10.81 -19.22 24.54
C LEU A 114 12.32 -19.23 24.81
N ALA A 115 13.06 -20.17 24.21
CA ALA A 115 14.51 -20.27 24.35
C ALA A 115 15.31 -19.33 23.44
N SER A 116 14.67 -18.70 22.44
CA SER A 116 15.32 -17.85 21.43
C SER A 116 15.99 -16.58 22.00
N GLY A 117 15.74 -16.24 23.26
CA GLY A 117 16.24 -15.02 23.91
C GLY A 117 15.54 -13.74 23.45
N GLN A 118 14.53 -13.85 22.59
CA GLN A 118 13.62 -12.76 22.26
C GLN A 118 12.61 -12.54 23.41
N ASP A 119 12.06 -11.33 23.52
CA ASP A 119 11.02 -10.99 24.51
C ASP A 119 9.66 -11.59 24.10
N ILE A 120 9.59 -12.92 24.07
CA ILE A 120 8.40 -13.71 23.76
C ILE A 120 7.85 -14.26 25.08
N THR A 121 6.62 -13.90 25.40
CA THR A 121 5.93 -14.36 26.61
C THR A 121 4.99 -15.51 26.27
N GLN A 122 4.66 -16.36 27.25
CA GLN A 122 3.69 -17.46 27.07
C GLN A 122 2.34 -16.96 26.50
N SER A 123 1.87 -15.78 26.95
CA SER A 123 0.65 -15.14 26.45
C SER A 123 0.72 -14.72 24.96
N MET A 124 1.88 -14.77 24.32
CA MET A 124 2.04 -14.56 22.87
C MET A 124 1.86 -15.85 22.06
N LEU A 125 1.95 -17.02 22.70
CA LEU A 125 1.95 -18.36 22.08
C LEU A 125 0.64 -19.13 22.31
N ASP A 126 -0.17 -18.66 23.25
CA ASP A 126 -1.50 -19.16 23.61
C ASP A 126 -2.60 -18.47 22.78
#